data_AF-A0A6B4JTL0-F1
#
_entry.id   AF-A0A6B4JTL0-F1
#
_cell.length_a   1.000
_cell.length_b   1.000
_cell.length_c   1.000
_cell.angle_alpha   90.00
_cell.angle_beta   90.00
_cell.angle_gamma   90.00
#
_symmetry.space_group_name_H-M   'P 1'
#
loop_
_entity.id
_entity.type
_entity.pdbx_description
1 polymer ?
#
loop_
_entity_poly.entity_id
_entity_poly.type
_entity_poly.pdbx_seq_one_letter_code
_entity_poly.pdbx_strand_id
1 'polypeptide(L)'
;MITYKVQYGDTLYTIAHRFGICIGMLALSNNIFWPHQIFEGQELLIPIPVSNKDLNSRNHRANYDLETIKNIFSQEGTTAGGVFKFTFPRFDLKVRIDDIIIEPNLALTSWVAFTQLGNHSMMMGDLVLLENEVGPVMSSLIENGIEITGLHNHLLHESPRIMYMHIKGEGNPVKLAQSVRNALSITTTPFNIRKQQPPSQINWTAIEDILGRKGSHKGNVLQFSFPRNVIISEDGHKLPPAMGISHGINFQSVGEKVATTGDFVLLANEVNPVISILKKNNIAVTAIHNHMLTEVPRLFFMHFWAVDKPEKLAQAFRAVLDLAK
;
A
#
# COMPACT_ATOMS: atom_id res chain seq x y z
N MET A 1 28.94 8.63 -4.90
CA MET A 1 29.46 7.43 -4.22
C MET A 1 30.46 7.84 -3.17
N ILE A 2 30.51 7.13 -2.04
CA ILE A 2 31.60 7.24 -1.07
C ILE A 2 32.18 5.85 -0.82
N THR A 3 33.42 5.77 -0.37
CA THR A 3 34.03 4.52 0.07
C THR A 3 33.90 4.39 1.59
N TYR A 4 33.43 3.25 2.07
CA TYR A 4 33.34 2.92 3.49
C TYR A 4 34.21 1.71 3.81
N LYS A 5 35.03 1.82 4.86
CA LYS A 5 35.86 0.71 5.35
C LYS A 5 35.12 -0.04 6.45
N VAL A 6 34.82 -1.31 6.20
CA VAL A 6 34.11 -2.22 7.12
C VAL A 6 34.82 -2.29 8.46
N GLN A 7 34.09 -2.10 9.56
CA GLN A 7 34.60 -2.16 10.93
C GLN A 7 34.26 -3.51 11.59
N TYR A 8 34.96 -3.86 12.67
CA TYR A 8 34.64 -5.03 13.48
C TYR A 8 33.17 -5.00 13.93
N GLY A 9 32.41 -6.06 13.61
CA GLY A 9 30.99 -6.19 13.94
C GLY A 9 30.01 -5.59 12.92
N ASP A 10 30.49 -4.97 11.84
CA ASP A 10 29.63 -4.55 10.74
C ASP A 10 29.07 -5.74 9.95
N THR A 11 27.86 -5.57 9.46
CA THR A 11 27.22 -6.44 8.46
C THR A 11 26.76 -5.56 7.29
N LEU A 12 26.46 -6.16 6.13
CA LEU A 12 25.85 -5.40 5.03
C LEU A 12 24.54 -4.72 5.47
N TYR A 13 23.78 -5.35 6.37
CA TYR A 13 22.59 -4.76 6.97
C TYR A 13 22.91 -3.47 7.75
N THR A 14 23.85 -3.53 8.70
CA THR A 14 24.14 -2.38 9.56
C THR A 14 24.78 -1.23 8.78
N ILE A 15 25.59 -1.53 7.76
CA ILE A 15 26.18 -0.54 6.87
C ILE A 15 25.10 0.09 5.99
N ALA A 16 24.29 -0.72 5.29
CA ALA A 16 23.25 -0.20 4.41
C ALA A 16 22.24 0.67 5.18
N HIS A 17 21.83 0.23 6.37
CA HIS A 17 20.99 1.00 7.28
C HIS A 17 21.63 2.32 7.71
N ARG A 18 22.94 2.31 8.07
CA ARG A 18 23.67 3.53 8.46
C ARG A 18 23.69 4.58 7.35
N PHE A 19 23.77 4.15 6.10
CA PHE A 19 23.82 5.04 4.94
C PHE A 19 22.46 5.26 4.26
N GLY A 20 21.38 4.67 4.79
CA GLY A 20 20.03 4.83 4.26
C GLY A 20 19.85 4.25 2.85
N ILE A 21 20.57 3.18 2.51
CA ILE A 21 20.49 2.49 1.22
C ILE A 21 20.02 1.04 1.40
N CYS A 22 19.59 0.38 0.32
CA CYS A 22 19.21 -1.02 0.40
C CYS A 22 20.44 -1.95 0.42
N ILE A 23 20.33 -3.06 1.16
CA ILE A 23 21.38 -4.08 1.27
C ILE A 23 21.72 -4.63 -0.10
N GLY A 24 20.71 -4.88 -0.94
CA GLY A 24 20.88 -5.35 -2.31
C GLY A 24 21.70 -4.37 -3.16
N MET A 25 21.43 -3.07 -3.08
CA MET A 25 22.17 -2.04 -3.83
C MET A 25 23.60 -1.92 -3.32
N LEU A 26 23.81 -1.99 -2.01
CA LEU A 26 25.15 -2.07 -1.43
C LEU A 26 25.90 -3.32 -1.93
N ALA A 27 25.24 -4.49 -1.93
CA ALA A 27 25.82 -5.75 -2.35
C ALA A 27 26.15 -5.74 -3.85
N LEU A 28 25.21 -5.33 -4.70
CA LEU A 28 25.38 -5.20 -6.15
C LEU A 28 26.50 -4.21 -6.51
N SER A 29 26.55 -3.05 -5.85
CA SER A 29 27.59 -2.04 -6.10
C SER A 29 29.00 -2.54 -5.78
N ASN A 30 29.11 -3.64 -5.02
CA ASN A 30 30.36 -4.24 -4.59
C ASN A 30 30.54 -5.67 -5.10
N ASN A 31 29.72 -6.13 -6.04
CA ASN A 31 29.72 -7.50 -6.56
C ASN A 31 29.67 -8.57 -5.45
N ILE A 32 28.87 -8.34 -4.42
CA ILE A 32 28.66 -9.27 -3.30
C ILE A 32 27.39 -10.06 -3.55
N PHE A 33 27.52 -11.38 -3.60
CA PHE A 33 26.42 -12.29 -3.95
C PHE A 33 25.89 -13.07 -2.72
N TRP A 34 26.58 -13.03 -1.58
CA TRP A 34 26.15 -13.64 -0.32
C TRP A 34 26.23 -12.66 0.87
N PRO A 35 25.23 -12.62 1.78
CA PRO A 35 25.15 -11.64 2.87
C PRO A 35 26.34 -11.66 3.86
N HIS A 36 27.06 -12.77 3.94
CA HIS A 36 28.15 -13.02 4.89
C HIS A 36 29.56 -12.85 4.29
N GLN A 37 29.71 -12.14 3.16
CA GLN A 37 30.99 -11.98 2.45
C GLN A 37 31.75 -10.68 2.73
N ILE A 38 31.41 -9.93 3.80
CA ILE A 38 32.20 -8.76 4.19
C ILE A 38 33.13 -9.05 5.37
N PHE A 39 34.32 -8.47 5.32
CA PHE A 39 35.35 -8.65 6.35
C PHE A 39 35.84 -7.30 6.86
N GLU A 40 36.27 -7.25 8.12
CA GLU A 40 36.88 -6.05 8.69
C GLU A 40 38.02 -5.54 7.79
N GLY A 41 38.04 -4.23 7.54
CA GLY A 41 39.01 -3.58 6.69
C GLY A 41 38.69 -3.59 5.20
N GLN A 42 37.68 -4.35 4.75
CA GLN A 42 37.22 -4.31 3.37
C GLN A 42 36.64 -2.93 3.02
N GLU A 43 36.94 -2.44 1.82
CA GLU A 43 36.35 -1.21 1.30
C GLU A 43 35.10 -1.52 0.48
N LEU A 44 33.99 -0.87 0.82
CA LEU A 44 32.74 -0.94 0.09
C LEU A 44 32.43 0.42 -0.56
N LEU A 45 32.07 0.38 -1.84
CA LEU A 45 31.44 1.47 -2.56
C LEU A 45 30.01 1.61 -2.06
N ILE A 46 29.75 2.70 -1.34
CA ILE A 46 28.41 3.05 -0.88
C ILE A 46 27.77 3.96 -1.94
N PRO A 47 26.74 3.48 -2.65
CA PRO A 47 25.99 4.28 -3.62
C PRO A 47 25.05 5.25 -2.88
N ILE A 48 25.60 6.26 -2.21
CA ILE A 48 24.79 7.31 -1.59
C ILE A 48 24.22 8.20 -2.71
N PRO A 49 22.89 8.39 -2.77
CA PRO A 49 22.28 9.41 -3.63
C PRO A 49 22.86 10.77 -3.23
N VAL A 50 23.42 11.50 -4.19
CA VAL A 50 23.92 12.85 -3.92
C VAL A 50 22.75 13.69 -3.40
N SER A 51 22.93 14.31 -2.23
CA SER A 51 21.95 15.23 -1.66
C SER A 51 21.63 16.31 -2.70
N ASN A 52 20.33 16.49 -2.96
CA ASN A 52 19.79 17.33 -4.00
C ASN A 52 19.90 18.84 -3.71
N LYS A 53 21.03 19.29 -3.13
CA LYS A 53 21.29 20.71 -2.88
C LYS A 53 21.89 21.46 -4.07
N ASP A 54 22.36 20.74 -5.10
CA ASP A 54 22.97 21.36 -6.30
C ASP A 54 22.14 21.23 -7.59
N LEU A 55 20.94 20.65 -7.55
CA LEU A 55 20.00 20.69 -8.69
C LEU A 55 19.16 21.98 -8.68
N ASN A 56 19.83 23.13 -8.71
CA ASN A 56 19.26 24.36 -9.27
C ASN A 56 19.42 24.40 -10.79
N SER A 57 19.12 23.28 -11.46
CA SER A 57 19.08 23.21 -12.92
C SER A 57 17.65 22.95 -13.39
N ARG A 58 16.98 24.06 -13.73
CA ARG A 58 15.85 24.15 -14.68
C ARG A 58 14.68 23.19 -14.40
N ASN A 59 13.65 23.75 -13.75
CA ASN A 59 12.28 23.26 -13.80
C ASN A 59 11.79 23.09 -15.25
N HIS A 60 12.11 21.97 -15.87
CA HIS A 60 11.24 21.33 -16.84
C HIS A 60 10.59 20.16 -16.13
N ARG A 61 9.64 20.49 -15.25
CA ARG A 61 8.54 19.57 -14.97
C ARG A 61 7.91 19.32 -16.33
N ALA A 62 8.14 18.16 -16.92
CA ALA A 62 7.21 17.67 -17.92
C ALA A 62 5.87 17.65 -17.16
N ASN A 63 5.00 18.61 -17.44
CA ASN A 63 3.68 18.65 -16.82
C ASN A 63 3.06 17.28 -17.12
N TYR A 64 2.78 16.52 -16.06
CA TYR A 64 1.92 15.36 -16.18
C TYR A 64 0.72 15.74 -17.01
N ASP A 65 0.49 15.00 -18.08
CA ASP A 65 -0.78 15.09 -18.78
C ASP A 65 -1.85 14.38 -17.95
N LEU A 66 -2.16 14.98 -16.79
CA LEU A 66 -3.14 14.49 -15.83
C LEU A 66 -4.50 14.41 -16.50
N GLU A 67 -4.81 15.33 -17.40
CA GLU A 67 -6.07 15.33 -18.14
C GLU A 67 -6.18 14.09 -19.05
N THR A 68 -5.11 13.72 -19.77
CA THR A 68 -5.11 12.46 -20.52
C THR A 68 -5.27 11.24 -19.60
N ILE A 69 -4.61 11.19 -18.44
CA ILE A 69 -4.75 10.07 -17.49
C ILE A 69 -6.18 9.99 -16.93
N LYS A 70 -6.77 11.14 -16.56
CA LYS A 70 -8.17 11.23 -16.12
C LYS A 70 -9.12 10.71 -17.19
N ASN A 71 -8.90 11.10 -18.44
CA ASN A 71 -9.70 10.65 -19.58
C ASN A 71 -9.59 9.14 -19.79
N ILE A 72 -8.39 8.55 -19.68
CA ILE A 72 -8.15 7.10 -19.77
C ILE A 72 -8.98 6.34 -18.72
N PHE A 73 -8.99 6.80 -17.47
CA PHE A 73 -9.78 6.18 -16.41
C PHE A 73 -11.24 6.62 -16.38
N SER A 74 -11.59 7.64 -17.17
CA SER A 74 -12.88 8.33 -17.16
C SER A 74 -13.27 8.84 -15.77
N GLN A 75 -12.30 9.34 -15.00
CA GLN A 75 -12.46 9.76 -13.61
C GLN A 75 -11.52 10.91 -13.26
N GLU A 76 -11.88 11.73 -12.27
CA GLU A 76 -11.03 12.86 -11.82
C GLU A 76 -9.81 12.45 -11.00
N GLY A 77 -9.90 11.33 -10.27
CA GLY A 77 -8.90 10.96 -9.26
C GLY A 77 -8.83 11.93 -8.08
N THR A 78 -7.79 11.79 -7.28
CA THR A 78 -7.47 12.66 -6.12
C THR A 78 -5.99 12.92 -6.05
N THR A 79 -5.60 14.11 -5.57
CA THR A 79 -4.18 14.46 -5.39
C THR A 79 -3.90 14.75 -3.92
N ALA A 80 -2.92 14.06 -3.35
CA ALA A 80 -2.47 14.30 -1.99
C ALA A 80 -0.97 13.98 -1.86
N GLY A 81 -0.20 14.88 -1.23
CA GLY A 81 1.22 14.63 -0.95
C GLY A 81 2.10 14.34 -2.17
N GLY A 82 1.77 14.93 -3.34
CA GLY A 82 2.49 14.68 -4.60
C GLY A 82 2.15 13.36 -5.27
N VAL A 83 1.11 12.66 -4.81
CA VAL A 83 0.58 11.43 -5.39
C VAL A 83 -0.76 11.72 -6.05
N PHE A 84 -0.95 11.21 -7.26
CA PHE A 84 -2.22 11.25 -7.98
C PHE A 84 -2.84 9.86 -8.01
N LYS A 85 -4.03 9.70 -7.42
CA LYS A 85 -4.65 8.39 -7.13
C LYS A 85 -6.05 8.25 -7.73
N PHE A 86 -6.31 7.08 -8.29
CA PHE A 86 -7.62 6.64 -8.78
C PHE A 86 -8.10 5.43 -8.00
N THR A 87 -9.41 5.30 -7.85
CA THR A 87 -10.06 4.20 -7.12
C THR A 87 -11.22 3.64 -7.94
N PHE A 88 -11.37 2.32 -7.93
CA PHE A 88 -12.37 1.58 -8.70
C PHE A 88 -13.10 0.61 -7.76
N PRO A 89 -14.11 1.09 -7.00
CA PRO A 89 -14.92 0.24 -6.13
C PRO A 89 -15.73 -0.77 -6.96
N ARG A 90 -15.68 -2.06 -6.59
CA ARG A 90 -16.43 -3.15 -7.21
C ARG A 90 -17.93 -3.14 -6.86
N PHE A 91 -18.63 -2.06 -7.24
CA PHE A 91 -20.08 -1.90 -7.03
C PHE A 91 -20.96 -2.87 -7.83
N ASP A 92 -20.35 -3.60 -8.76
CA ASP A 92 -20.90 -4.72 -9.51
C ASP A 92 -20.99 -6.01 -8.67
N LEU A 93 -20.14 -6.14 -7.65
CA LEU A 93 -20.09 -7.33 -6.80
C LEU A 93 -20.98 -7.20 -5.55
N LYS A 94 -21.47 -8.35 -5.08
CA LYS A 94 -22.17 -8.51 -3.80
C LYS A 94 -21.43 -9.56 -2.97
N VAL A 95 -20.33 -9.14 -2.34
CA VAL A 95 -19.49 -10.00 -1.51
C VAL A 95 -20.06 -10.04 -0.09
N ARG A 96 -20.04 -11.23 0.53
CA ARG A 96 -20.46 -11.43 1.92
C ARG A 96 -19.41 -12.18 2.71
N ILE A 97 -19.32 -11.88 4.01
CA ILE A 97 -18.70 -12.75 5.01
C ILE A 97 -19.81 -13.07 6.02
N ASP A 98 -20.12 -14.36 6.17
CA ASP A 98 -21.33 -14.80 6.87
C ASP A 98 -22.58 -14.05 6.34
N ASP A 99 -23.36 -13.44 7.24
CA ASP A 99 -24.56 -12.67 6.89
C ASP A 99 -24.27 -11.20 6.52
N ILE A 100 -23.01 -10.77 6.58
CA ILE A 100 -22.63 -9.37 6.38
C ILE A 100 -22.27 -9.11 4.92
N ILE A 101 -23.00 -8.21 4.26
CA ILE A 101 -22.61 -7.68 2.95
C ILE A 101 -21.44 -6.71 3.14
N ILE A 102 -20.37 -6.95 2.39
CA ILE A 102 -19.17 -6.12 2.38
C ILE A 102 -19.40 -4.94 1.45
N GLU A 103 -19.38 -3.73 2.01
CA GLU A 103 -19.44 -2.51 1.20
C GLU A 103 -18.18 -2.39 0.35
N PRO A 104 -18.27 -2.02 -0.94
CA PRO A 104 -17.08 -1.90 -1.78
C PRO A 104 -16.05 -0.91 -1.25
N ASN A 105 -16.50 0.18 -0.62
CA ASN A 105 -15.62 1.14 0.04
C ASN A 105 -14.99 0.60 1.34
N LEU A 106 -15.48 -0.50 1.93
CA LEU A 106 -14.83 -1.12 3.08
C LEU A 106 -13.53 -1.84 2.66
N ALA A 107 -13.61 -2.67 1.62
CA ALA A 107 -12.52 -3.60 1.28
C ALA A 107 -12.43 -4.03 -0.20
N LEU A 108 -13.32 -3.58 -1.09
CA LEU A 108 -13.40 -4.07 -2.48
C LEU A 108 -13.15 -2.95 -3.50
N THR A 109 -12.17 -2.09 -3.20
CA THR A 109 -11.81 -0.95 -4.04
C THR A 109 -10.41 -1.13 -4.58
N SER A 110 -10.31 -1.41 -5.88
CA SER A 110 -9.03 -1.36 -6.57
C SER A 110 -8.51 0.08 -6.57
N TRP A 111 -7.20 0.28 -6.55
CA TRP A 111 -6.62 1.60 -6.71
C TRP A 111 -5.33 1.56 -7.52
N VAL A 112 -5.04 2.68 -8.19
CA VAL A 112 -3.71 2.96 -8.75
C VAL A 112 -3.30 4.38 -8.39
N ALA A 113 -2.01 4.56 -8.12
CA ALA A 113 -1.43 5.82 -7.69
C ALA A 113 -0.15 6.09 -8.45
N PHE A 114 0.05 7.36 -8.84
CA PHE A 114 1.20 7.83 -9.59
C PHE A 114 2.00 8.82 -8.75
N THR A 115 3.34 8.72 -8.82
CA THR A 115 4.27 9.72 -8.29
C THR A 115 5.39 10.00 -9.28
N GLN A 116 6.01 11.19 -9.19
CA GLN A 116 7.05 11.63 -10.12
C GLN A 116 8.44 11.26 -9.64
N LEU A 117 9.16 10.58 -10.53
CA LEU A 117 10.58 10.29 -10.40
C LEU A 117 11.34 11.05 -11.51
N GLY A 118 11.69 12.32 -11.24
CA GLY A 118 12.41 13.16 -12.19
C GLY A 118 11.67 13.33 -13.52
N ASN A 119 12.10 12.61 -14.56
CA ASN A 119 11.54 12.66 -15.92
C ASN A 119 10.52 11.54 -16.25
N HIS A 120 10.29 10.60 -15.34
CA HIS A 120 9.34 9.50 -15.51
C HIS A 120 8.52 9.28 -14.23
N SER A 121 7.55 8.37 -14.25
CA SER A 121 6.66 8.14 -13.12
C SER A 121 6.77 6.72 -12.61
N MET A 122 6.60 6.56 -11.30
CA MET A 122 6.25 5.29 -10.70
C MET A 122 4.74 5.22 -10.52
N MET A 123 4.17 4.09 -10.88
CA MET A 123 2.78 3.72 -10.63
C MET A 123 2.76 2.48 -9.72
N MET A 124 1.97 2.54 -8.67
CA MET A 124 1.67 1.37 -7.84
C MET A 124 0.16 1.17 -7.79
N GLY A 125 -0.26 -0.06 -7.55
CA GLY A 125 -1.67 -0.37 -7.42
C GLY A 125 -1.96 -1.62 -6.62
N ASP A 126 -3.24 -1.80 -6.36
CA ASP A 126 -3.85 -2.93 -5.69
C ASP A 126 -5.17 -3.19 -6.43
N LEU A 127 -5.28 -4.33 -7.10
CA LEU A 127 -6.42 -4.67 -7.93
C LEU A 127 -7.27 -5.75 -7.25
N VAL A 128 -8.56 -5.46 -7.11
CA VAL A 128 -9.58 -6.36 -6.54
C VAL A 128 -10.21 -7.19 -7.66
N LEU A 129 -9.93 -8.48 -7.65
CA LEU A 129 -10.25 -9.42 -8.71
C LEU A 129 -11.05 -10.62 -8.17
N LEU A 130 -11.97 -11.14 -8.98
CA LEU A 130 -12.48 -12.50 -8.78
C LEU A 130 -11.38 -13.51 -9.12
N GLU A 131 -11.45 -14.73 -8.56
CA GLU A 131 -10.45 -15.78 -8.82
C GLU A 131 -10.24 -16.06 -10.32
N ASN A 132 -11.32 -16.07 -11.10
CA ASN A 132 -11.27 -16.31 -12.54
C ASN A 132 -10.75 -15.10 -13.34
N GLU A 133 -10.72 -13.90 -12.75
CA GLU A 133 -10.17 -12.69 -13.37
C GLU A 133 -8.64 -12.61 -13.21
N VAL A 134 -8.06 -13.28 -12.21
CA VAL A 134 -6.62 -13.18 -11.85
C VAL A 134 -5.70 -13.48 -13.04
N GLY A 135 -5.85 -14.65 -13.67
CA GLY A 135 -4.95 -15.08 -14.76
C GLY A 135 -4.95 -14.10 -15.95
N PRO A 136 -6.11 -13.83 -16.56
CA PRO A 136 -6.20 -12.90 -17.70
C PRO A 136 -5.70 -11.48 -17.40
N VAL A 137 -6.02 -10.95 -16.21
CA VAL A 137 -5.54 -9.62 -15.78
C VAL A 137 -4.03 -9.61 -15.60
N MET A 138 -3.48 -10.63 -14.94
CA MET A 138 -2.05 -10.79 -14.72
C MET A 138 -1.28 -10.81 -16.06
N SER A 139 -1.73 -11.62 -17.02
CA SER A 139 -1.10 -11.70 -18.34
C SER A 139 -1.11 -10.35 -19.05
N SER A 140 -2.26 -9.65 -19.05
CA SER A 140 -2.38 -8.33 -19.67
C SER A 140 -1.42 -7.31 -19.06
N LEU A 141 -1.23 -7.33 -17.74
CA LEU A 141 -0.31 -6.44 -17.04
C LEU A 141 1.15 -6.75 -17.42
N ILE A 142 1.56 -8.02 -17.34
CA ILE A 142 2.94 -8.46 -17.64
C ILE A 142 3.31 -8.16 -19.10
N GLU A 143 2.44 -8.46 -20.06
CA GLU A 143 2.66 -8.18 -21.48
C GLU A 143 2.86 -6.69 -21.77
N ASN A 144 2.36 -5.82 -20.88
CA ASN A 144 2.49 -4.37 -20.96
C ASN A 144 3.58 -3.80 -20.02
N GLY A 145 4.45 -4.65 -19.47
CA GLY A 145 5.58 -4.23 -18.65
C GLY A 145 5.19 -3.76 -17.24
N ILE A 146 4.02 -4.14 -16.73
CA ILE A 146 3.63 -3.93 -15.35
C ILE A 146 4.03 -5.16 -14.52
N GLU A 147 4.80 -4.93 -13.46
CA GLU A 147 5.25 -5.94 -12.53
C GLU A 147 4.13 -6.35 -11.57
N ILE A 148 4.06 -7.64 -11.26
CA ILE A 148 3.22 -8.17 -10.20
C ILE A 148 4.06 -8.27 -8.94
N THR A 149 3.71 -7.50 -7.92
CA THR A 149 4.48 -7.42 -6.68
C THR A 149 3.84 -8.19 -5.53
N GLY A 150 2.59 -8.64 -5.71
CA GLY A 150 1.91 -9.51 -4.76
C GLY A 150 0.58 -10.05 -5.31
N LEU A 151 0.19 -11.24 -4.89
CA LEU A 151 -1.13 -11.82 -5.10
C LEU A 151 -1.55 -12.56 -3.83
N HIS A 152 -2.63 -12.14 -3.17
CA HIS A 152 -3.08 -12.75 -1.92
C HIS A 152 -4.54 -12.35 -1.62
N ASN A 153 -5.03 -12.76 -0.45
CA ASN A 153 -6.32 -12.34 0.09
C ASN A 153 -6.14 -11.18 1.08
N HIS A 154 -7.16 -10.33 1.21
CA HIS A 154 -7.32 -9.43 2.37
C HIS A 154 -8.30 -10.01 3.38
N LEU A 155 -9.33 -10.72 2.89
CA LEU A 155 -10.43 -11.28 3.68
C LEU A 155 -10.31 -12.81 3.77
N LEU A 156 -11.03 -13.38 4.73
CA LEU A 156 -11.22 -14.82 4.84
C LEU A 156 -12.72 -15.12 4.86
N HIS A 157 -13.10 -16.26 4.27
CA HIS A 157 -14.47 -16.77 4.20
C HIS A 157 -15.46 -15.91 3.41
N GLU A 158 -14.97 -14.98 2.61
CA GLU A 158 -15.81 -14.17 1.75
C GLU A 158 -16.34 -14.97 0.56
N SER A 159 -17.55 -14.64 0.13
CA SER A 159 -18.21 -15.22 -1.05
C SER A 159 -18.88 -14.13 -1.89
N PRO A 160 -18.62 -14.05 -3.21
CA PRO A 160 -17.62 -14.84 -3.95
C PRO A 160 -16.20 -14.56 -3.46
N ARG A 161 -15.26 -15.46 -3.76
CA ARG A 161 -13.86 -15.34 -3.36
C ARG A 161 -13.19 -14.17 -4.10
N ILE A 162 -12.44 -13.36 -3.36
CA ILE A 162 -11.78 -12.17 -3.86
C ILE A 162 -10.27 -12.29 -3.67
N MET A 163 -9.52 -11.95 -4.72
CA MET A 163 -8.07 -11.90 -4.74
C MET A 163 -7.61 -10.46 -4.97
N TYR A 164 -6.49 -10.11 -4.35
CA TYR A 164 -5.88 -8.80 -4.40
C TYR A 164 -4.51 -8.92 -5.05
N MET A 165 -4.28 -8.10 -6.08
CA MET A 165 -3.06 -8.13 -6.87
C MET A 165 -2.35 -6.79 -6.78
N HIS A 166 -1.20 -6.77 -6.12
CA HIS A 166 -0.35 -5.61 -6.09
C HIS A 166 0.49 -5.52 -7.37
N ILE A 167 0.59 -4.30 -7.87
CA ILE A 167 1.27 -4.00 -9.13
C ILE A 167 2.22 -2.82 -8.97
N LYS A 168 3.30 -2.82 -9.76
CA LYS A 168 4.22 -1.71 -9.92
C LYS A 168 4.56 -1.51 -11.39
N GLY A 169 4.73 -0.27 -11.83
CA GLY A 169 5.34 0.03 -13.12
C GLY A 169 6.04 1.37 -13.10
N GLU A 170 7.12 1.49 -13.86
CA GLU A 170 7.84 2.75 -14.03
C GLU A 170 7.93 3.15 -15.50
N GLY A 171 7.83 4.45 -15.78
CA GLY A 171 7.97 4.98 -17.13
C GLY A 171 6.97 6.08 -17.47
N ASN A 172 6.44 6.01 -18.69
CA ASN A 172 5.49 7.02 -19.18
C ASN A 172 4.11 6.83 -18.50
N PRO A 173 3.60 7.83 -17.77
CA PRO A 173 2.38 7.66 -16.97
C PRO A 173 1.11 7.44 -17.81
N VAL A 174 1.06 7.96 -19.06
CA VAL A 174 -0.05 7.72 -19.99
C VAL A 174 -0.08 6.25 -20.42
N LYS A 175 1.08 5.67 -20.76
CA LYS A 175 1.18 4.25 -21.10
C LYS A 175 0.82 3.37 -19.90
N LEU A 176 1.36 3.66 -18.73
CA LEU A 176 1.04 2.94 -17.48
C LEU A 176 -0.48 2.96 -17.20
N ALA A 177 -1.11 4.12 -17.36
CA ALA A 177 -2.56 4.26 -17.20
C ALA A 177 -3.35 3.44 -18.23
N GLN A 178 -2.93 3.44 -19.50
CA GLN A 178 -3.54 2.61 -20.55
C GLN A 178 -3.42 1.12 -20.25
N SER A 179 -2.25 0.65 -19.80
CA SER A 179 -2.02 -0.74 -19.44
C SER A 179 -2.96 -1.19 -18.32
N VAL A 180 -3.07 -0.42 -17.24
CA VAL A 180 -4.01 -0.71 -16.15
C VAL A 180 -5.45 -0.65 -16.62
N ARG A 181 -5.82 0.34 -17.45
CA ARG A 181 -7.18 0.47 -17.98
C ARG A 181 -7.55 -0.78 -18.78
N ASN A 182 -6.67 -1.24 -19.67
CA ASN A 182 -6.89 -2.44 -20.47
C ASN A 182 -7.07 -3.68 -19.60
N ALA A 183 -6.21 -3.84 -18.59
CA ALA A 183 -6.28 -4.96 -17.66
C ALA A 183 -7.60 -4.97 -16.88
N LEU A 184 -8.03 -3.82 -16.34
CA LEU A 184 -9.32 -3.71 -15.65
C LEU A 184 -10.52 -3.90 -16.58
N SER A 185 -10.41 -3.57 -17.87
CA SER A 185 -11.47 -3.81 -18.87
C SER A 185 -11.68 -5.30 -19.21
N ILE A 186 -10.80 -6.20 -18.76
CA ILE A 186 -11.02 -7.66 -18.82
C ILE A 186 -12.03 -8.12 -17.75
N THR A 187 -12.22 -7.30 -16.71
CA THR A 187 -13.13 -7.56 -15.58
C THR A 187 -14.45 -6.82 -15.74
N THR A 188 -15.38 -7.02 -14.80
CA THR A 188 -16.59 -6.19 -14.68
C THR A 188 -16.41 -4.94 -13.82
N THR A 189 -15.17 -4.60 -13.44
CA THR A 189 -14.86 -3.43 -12.61
C THR A 189 -15.45 -2.16 -13.23
N PRO A 190 -16.35 -1.45 -12.52
CA PRO A 190 -17.00 -0.29 -13.07
C PRO A 190 -16.05 0.92 -13.11
N PHE A 191 -16.16 1.70 -14.18
CA PHE A 191 -15.51 2.99 -14.31
C PHE A 191 -16.56 4.10 -14.19
N ASN A 192 -16.19 5.20 -13.53
CA ASN A 192 -17.04 6.38 -13.40
C ASN A 192 -18.40 6.14 -12.71
N ILE A 193 -18.48 5.18 -11.77
CA ILE A 193 -19.69 4.98 -10.97
C ILE A 193 -19.50 5.57 -9.58
N ARG A 194 -20.27 6.61 -9.29
CA ARG A 194 -20.49 7.09 -7.92
C ARG A 194 -21.87 6.63 -7.48
N LYS A 195 -21.93 5.62 -6.60
CA LYS A 195 -23.19 5.27 -5.92
C LYS A 195 -23.36 6.17 -4.71
N GLN A 196 -24.55 6.77 -4.57
CA GLN A 196 -24.97 7.30 -3.29
C GLN A 196 -25.16 6.10 -2.36
N GLN A 197 -24.36 6.04 -1.31
CA GLN A 197 -24.51 5.04 -0.26
C GLN A 197 -25.48 5.56 0.80
N PRO A 198 -26.26 4.67 1.43
CA PRO A 198 -27.14 5.07 2.52
C PRO A 198 -26.31 5.73 3.64
N PRO A 199 -26.88 6.71 4.35
CA PRO A 199 -26.19 7.32 5.49
C PRO A 199 -25.90 6.26 6.55
N SER A 200 -24.76 6.41 7.24
CA SER A 200 -24.42 5.56 8.38
C SER A 200 -25.52 5.59 9.44
N GLN A 201 -25.83 4.43 10.00
CA GLN A 201 -26.72 4.30 11.17
C GLN A 201 -25.97 4.46 12.50
N ILE A 202 -24.63 4.54 12.46
CA ILE A 202 -23.76 4.71 13.63
C ILE A 202 -23.14 6.10 13.65
N ASN A 203 -23.07 6.68 14.84
CA ASN A 203 -22.28 7.88 15.10
C ASN A 203 -20.78 7.52 15.18
N TRP A 204 -20.03 7.97 14.19
CA TRP A 204 -18.59 7.73 14.06
C TRP A 204 -17.71 8.45 15.09
N THR A 205 -18.27 9.43 15.82
CA THR A 205 -17.51 10.30 16.73
C THR A 205 -16.72 9.51 17.76
N ALA A 206 -17.29 8.45 18.34
CA ALA A 206 -16.59 7.65 19.35
C ALA A 206 -15.31 6.99 18.77
N ILE A 207 -15.37 6.46 17.53
CA ILE A 207 -14.19 5.89 16.86
C ILE A 207 -13.17 6.99 16.56
N GLU A 208 -13.61 8.12 16.00
CA GLU A 208 -12.73 9.24 15.66
C GLU A 208 -12.01 9.83 16.87
N ASP A 209 -12.71 9.97 18.00
CA ASP A 209 -12.15 10.50 19.24
C ASP A 209 -11.10 9.54 19.83
N ILE A 210 -11.38 8.23 19.85
CA ILE A 210 -10.44 7.21 20.34
C ILE A 210 -9.20 7.11 19.44
N LEU A 211 -9.39 7.17 18.12
CA LEU A 211 -8.27 7.12 17.16
C LEU A 211 -7.55 8.48 17.05
N GLY A 212 -8.12 9.54 17.62
CA GLY A 212 -7.51 10.86 17.76
C GLY A 212 -7.53 11.70 16.47
N ARG A 213 -8.39 11.38 15.50
CA ARG A 213 -8.56 12.18 14.27
C ARG A 213 -9.89 11.91 13.58
N LYS A 214 -10.28 12.81 12.68
CA LYS A 214 -11.40 12.59 11.75
C LYS A 214 -11.03 11.62 10.63
N GLY A 215 -11.98 10.77 10.26
CA GLY A 215 -11.86 9.83 9.15
C GLY A 215 -12.47 10.37 7.85
N SER A 216 -12.28 9.65 6.75
CA SER A 216 -12.99 9.89 5.49
C SER A 216 -14.31 9.13 5.50
N HIS A 217 -15.42 9.85 5.34
CA HIS A 217 -16.76 9.29 5.33
C HIS A 217 -17.19 8.96 3.89
N LYS A 218 -17.59 7.72 3.66
CA LYS A 218 -18.10 7.20 2.38
C LYS A 218 -19.40 6.43 2.66
N GLY A 219 -20.50 7.18 2.79
CA GLY A 219 -21.81 6.62 3.15
C GLY A 219 -21.82 5.98 4.53
N ASN A 220 -21.96 4.66 4.58
CA ASN A 220 -21.92 3.84 5.78
C ASN A 220 -20.51 3.33 6.13
N VAL A 221 -19.47 3.78 5.41
CA VAL A 221 -18.07 3.42 5.66
C VAL A 221 -17.29 4.62 6.20
N LEU A 222 -16.48 4.38 7.23
CA LEU A 222 -15.50 5.31 7.78
C LEU A 222 -14.09 4.76 7.54
N GLN A 223 -13.22 5.54 6.91
CA GLN A 223 -11.86 5.11 6.55
C GLN A 223 -10.81 5.99 7.21
N PHE A 224 -9.72 5.38 7.65
CA PHE A 224 -8.55 6.05 8.19
C PHE A 224 -7.28 5.62 7.48
N SER A 225 -6.34 6.55 7.39
CA SER A 225 -4.99 6.31 6.90
C SER A 225 -4.00 6.96 7.87
N PHE A 226 -3.15 6.14 8.51
CA PHE A 226 -2.12 6.59 9.44
C PHE A 226 -0.74 6.37 8.82
N PRO A 227 -0.04 7.44 8.39
CA PRO A 227 1.29 7.31 7.83
C PRO A 227 2.27 6.79 8.87
N ARG A 228 3.26 6.00 8.44
CA ARG A 228 4.39 5.59 9.28
C ARG A 228 5.35 6.75 9.52
N ASN A 229 5.98 6.76 10.70
CA ASN A 229 7.05 7.69 11.04
C ASN A 229 8.44 7.27 10.53
N VAL A 230 8.53 6.13 9.82
CA VAL A 230 9.75 5.69 9.15
C VAL A 230 9.75 6.13 7.69
N ILE A 231 10.94 6.44 7.16
CA ILE A 231 11.11 6.67 5.73
C ILE A 231 11.07 5.31 5.04
N ILE A 232 10.14 5.17 4.10
CA ILE A 232 10.00 3.98 3.27
C ILE A 232 10.42 4.36 1.84
N SER A 233 11.18 3.49 1.20
CA SER A 233 11.58 3.63 -0.20
C SER A 233 11.35 2.34 -0.97
N GLU A 234 11.06 2.45 -2.26
CA GLU A 234 11.07 1.36 -3.25
C GLU A 234 12.08 1.74 -4.33
N ASP A 235 12.92 0.80 -4.75
CA ASP A 235 13.97 1.03 -5.77
C ASP A 235 14.86 2.27 -5.51
N GLY A 236 15.10 2.58 -4.23
CA GLY A 236 15.90 3.74 -3.81
C GLY A 236 15.16 5.07 -3.84
N HIS A 237 13.88 5.09 -4.21
CA HIS A 237 13.02 6.27 -4.20
C HIS A 237 12.13 6.32 -2.97
N LYS A 238 12.16 7.42 -2.23
CA LYS A 238 11.26 7.64 -1.09
C LYS A 238 9.80 7.60 -1.56
N LEU A 239 9.01 6.73 -0.94
CA LEU A 239 7.58 6.62 -1.20
C LEU A 239 6.78 7.60 -0.32
N PRO A 240 5.88 8.41 -0.91
CA PRO A 240 4.88 9.14 -0.15
C PRO A 240 3.85 8.18 0.49
N PRO A 241 3.28 8.51 1.67
CA PRO A 241 2.32 7.63 2.35
C PRO A 241 1.10 7.21 1.52
N ALA A 242 0.66 8.07 0.59
CA ALA A 242 -0.46 7.83 -0.31
C ALA A 242 -0.21 6.73 -1.36
N MET A 243 1.03 6.24 -1.50
CA MET A 243 1.41 5.10 -2.35
C MET A 243 1.08 3.73 -1.72
N GLY A 244 0.21 3.68 -0.70
CA GLY A 244 -0.24 2.41 -0.10
C GLY A 244 0.69 1.87 0.99
N ILE A 245 1.37 2.75 1.72
CA ILE A 245 2.34 2.41 2.79
C ILE A 245 1.96 3.05 4.15
N SER A 246 0.68 3.33 4.33
CA SER A 246 0.10 3.82 5.59
C SER A 246 -0.76 2.72 6.20
N HIS A 247 -0.89 2.69 7.52
CA HIS A 247 -1.90 1.81 8.14
C HIS A 247 -3.29 2.21 7.66
N GLY A 248 -4.02 1.26 7.09
CA GLY A 248 -5.41 1.39 6.69
C GLY A 248 -6.33 0.79 7.75
N ILE A 249 -7.32 1.57 8.20
CA ILE A 249 -8.38 1.05 9.10
C ILE A 249 -9.71 1.55 8.58
N ASN A 250 -10.58 0.61 8.21
CA ASN A 250 -11.91 0.90 7.69
C ASN A 250 -12.98 0.26 8.57
N PHE A 251 -14.11 0.94 8.72
CA PHE A 251 -15.28 0.46 9.44
C PHE A 251 -16.51 0.60 8.54
N GLN A 252 -17.42 -0.36 8.59
CA GLN A 252 -18.78 -0.20 8.08
C GLN A 252 -19.80 -0.47 9.19
N SER A 253 -20.92 0.23 9.17
CA SER A 253 -22.00 0.01 10.15
C SER A 253 -22.72 -1.32 9.91
N VAL A 254 -22.94 -2.11 10.97
CA VAL A 254 -23.71 -3.36 10.96
C VAL A 254 -24.62 -3.39 12.20
N GLY A 255 -25.81 -2.82 12.08
CA GLY A 255 -26.71 -2.62 13.23
C GLY A 255 -26.06 -1.70 14.28
N GLU A 256 -26.00 -2.15 15.54
CA GLU A 256 -25.31 -1.45 16.63
C GLU A 256 -23.80 -1.74 16.70
N LYS A 257 -23.28 -2.62 15.84
CA LYS A 257 -21.87 -2.99 15.75
C LYS A 257 -21.25 -2.41 14.48
N VAL A 258 -19.94 -2.55 14.36
CA VAL A 258 -19.21 -2.29 13.12
C VAL A 258 -18.48 -3.54 12.67
N ALA A 259 -18.45 -3.77 11.36
CA ALA A 259 -17.46 -4.66 10.75
C ALA A 259 -16.24 -3.81 10.36
N THR A 260 -15.04 -4.33 10.60
CA THR A 260 -13.79 -3.61 10.35
C THR A 260 -12.75 -4.48 9.68
N THR A 261 -11.97 -3.87 8.79
CA THR A 261 -10.84 -4.46 8.08
C THR A 261 -9.91 -3.35 7.60
N GLY A 262 -8.79 -3.73 7.01
CA GLY A 262 -7.72 -2.84 6.60
C GLY A 262 -6.41 -3.60 6.65
N ASP A 263 -5.31 -2.87 6.84
CA ASP A 263 -3.97 -3.41 6.88
C ASP A 263 -3.06 -2.57 7.78
N PHE A 264 -2.21 -3.26 8.55
CA PHE A 264 -1.11 -2.63 9.26
C PHE A 264 0.19 -2.81 8.49
N VAL A 265 0.94 -1.73 8.32
CA VAL A 265 2.27 -1.71 7.70
C VAL A 265 3.32 -1.80 8.79
N LEU A 266 3.98 -2.95 8.91
CA LEU A 266 4.77 -3.32 10.09
C LEU A 266 6.24 -3.56 9.75
N LEU A 267 7.11 -3.21 10.68
CA LEU A 267 8.48 -3.72 10.71
C LEU A 267 8.51 -5.15 11.26
N ALA A 268 9.57 -5.90 10.96
CA ALA A 268 9.71 -7.31 11.36
C ALA A 268 9.49 -7.54 12.87
N ASN A 269 10.00 -6.64 13.71
CA ASN A 269 9.89 -6.72 15.17
C ASN A 269 8.49 -6.32 15.71
N GLU A 270 7.63 -5.73 14.88
CA GLU A 270 6.28 -5.29 15.25
C GLU A 270 5.21 -6.36 14.95
N VAL A 271 5.49 -7.29 14.02
CA VAL A 271 4.52 -8.29 13.54
C VAL A 271 3.87 -9.09 14.68
N ASN A 272 4.65 -9.87 15.44
CA ASN A 272 4.10 -10.74 16.49
C ASN A 272 3.49 -9.96 17.69
N PRO A 273 4.07 -8.83 18.13
CA PRO A 273 3.42 -7.94 19.08
C PRO A 273 2.04 -7.44 18.61
N VAL A 274 1.89 -7.04 17.35
CA VAL A 274 0.59 -6.62 16.79
C VAL A 274 -0.39 -7.80 16.73
N ILE A 275 0.03 -8.98 16.27
CA ILE A 275 -0.81 -10.20 16.31
C ILE A 275 -1.35 -10.45 17.72
N SER A 276 -0.50 -10.30 18.73
CA SER A 276 -0.88 -10.51 20.13
C SER A 276 -1.95 -9.52 20.58
N ILE A 277 -1.85 -8.24 20.20
CA ILE A 277 -2.88 -7.21 20.47
C ILE A 277 -4.19 -7.58 19.77
N LEU A 278 -4.14 -7.94 18.49
CA LEU A 278 -5.34 -8.27 17.71
C LEU A 278 -6.04 -9.51 18.27
N LYS A 279 -5.30 -10.59 18.53
CA LYS A 279 -5.84 -11.84 19.09
C LYS A 279 -6.45 -11.65 20.47
N LYS A 280 -5.82 -10.87 21.36
CA LYS A 280 -6.37 -10.55 22.69
C LYS A 280 -7.72 -9.83 22.61
N ASN A 281 -7.96 -9.09 21.52
CA ASN A 281 -9.18 -8.34 21.29
C ASN A 281 -10.19 -9.06 20.36
N ASN A 282 -9.97 -10.35 20.07
CA ASN A 282 -10.78 -11.15 19.15
C ASN A 282 -10.85 -10.58 17.72
N ILE A 283 -9.78 -9.95 17.27
CA ILE A 283 -9.62 -9.50 15.89
C ILE A 283 -8.82 -10.57 15.14
N ALA A 284 -9.39 -11.08 14.04
CA ALA A 284 -8.74 -12.11 13.23
C ALA A 284 -7.64 -11.46 12.38
N VAL A 285 -6.47 -12.10 12.34
CA VAL A 285 -5.44 -11.81 11.33
C VAL A 285 -5.77 -12.65 10.10
N THR A 286 -6.00 -12.00 8.96
CA THR A 286 -6.48 -12.67 7.73
C THR A 286 -5.37 -12.94 6.73
N ALA A 287 -4.30 -12.15 6.75
CA ALA A 287 -3.10 -12.36 5.94
C ALA A 287 -1.89 -11.62 6.53
N ILE A 288 -0.68 -12.11 6.24
CA ILE A 288 0.60 -11.43 6.46
C ILE A 288 1.44 -11.63 5.19
N HIS A 289 1.84 -10.54 4.52
CA HIS A 289 2.55 -10.61 3.23
C HIS A 289 3.28 -9.29 2.92
N ASN A 290 3.68 -9.11 1.67
CA ASN A 290 4.35 -7.92 1.14
C ASN A 290 3.51 -7.31 0.01
N HIS A 291 3.56 -5.98 -0.13
CA HIS A 291 3.01 -5.26 -1.29
C HIS A 291 4.09 -4.96 -2.34
N MET A 292 5.36 -4.94 -1.94
CA MET A 292 6.51 -4.56 -2.75
C MET A 292 7.59 -5.63 -2.73
N LEU A 293 8.54 -5.52 -3.68
CA LEU A 293 9.62 -6.49 -3.86
C LEU A 293 10.96 -5.99 -3.33
N THR A 294 11.23 -4.69 -3.38
CA THR A 294 12.55 -4.11 -3.09
C THR A 294 12.53 -3.06 -1.98
N GLU A 295 11.46 -3.01 -1.20
CA GLU A 295 11.20 -1.93 -0.26
C GLU A 295 12.21 -1.90 0.88
N VAL A 296 12.54 -0.69 1.33
CA VAL A 296 13.41 -0.43 2.49
C VAL A 296 12.76 0.56 3.44
N PRO A 297 12.72 0.27 4.74
CA PRO A 297 13.07 -1.02 5.37
C PRO A 297 12.12 -2.14 4.90
N ARG A 298 12.48 -3.41 5.12
CA ARG A 298 11.58 -4.54 4.81
C ARG A 298 10.28 -4.38 5.61
N LEU A 299 9.15 -4.36 4.92
CA LEU A 299 7.82 -4.21 5.52
C LEU A 299 7.07 -5.53 5.54
N PHE A 300 6.05 -5.62 6.39
CA PHE A 300 5.06 -6.68 6.40
C PHE A 300 3.69 -6.03 6.48
N PHE A 301 2.79 -6.44 5.61
CA PHE A 301 1.41 -5.97 5.57
C PHE A 301 0.53 -7.02 6.22
N MET A 302 -0.24 -6.60 7.21
CA MET A 302 -1.08 -7.49 8.02
C MET A 302 -2.55 -7.10 7.91
N HIS A 303 -3.32 -7.91 7.20
CA HIS A 303 -4.76 -7.72 7.12
C HIS A 303 -5.47 -8.31 8.33
N PHE A 304 -6.64 -7.74 8.62
CA PHE A 304 -7.48 -8.18 9.72
C PHE A 304 -8.97 -8.13 9.38
N TRP A 305 -9.77 -8.87 10.16
CA TRP A 305 -11.23 -8.81 10.13
C TRP A 305 -11.81 -8.93 11.53
N ALA A 306 -12.82 -8.12 11.85
CA ALA A 306 -13.60 -8.25 13.07
C ALA A 306 -14.99 -7.61 12.96
N VAL A 307 -15.91 -8.08 13.80
CA VAL A 307 -17.24 -7.48 13.99
C VAL A 307 -17.52 -7.35 15.47
N ASP A 308 -17.57 -6.12 15.97
CA ASP A 308 -17.78 -5.86 17.40
C ASP A 308 -18.25 -4.42 17.65
N LYS A 309 -18.35 -4.03 18.92
CA LYS A 309 -18.67 -2.66 19.33
C LYS A 309 -17.61 -1.66 18.81
N PRO A 310 -18.04 -0.49 18.29
CA PRO A 310 -17.15 0.53 17.74
C PRO A 310 -15.95 0.89 18.65
N GLU A 311 -16.21 1.17 19.92
CA GLU A 311 -15.22 1.67 20.88
C GLU A 311 -14.18 0.59 21.21
N LYS A 312 -14.61 -0.67 21.33
CA LYS A 312 -13.72 -1.79 21.62
C LYS A 312 -12.70 -1.98 20.50
N LEU A 313 -13.17 -1.95 19.25
CA LEU A 313 -12.30 -2.08 18.08
C LEU A 313 -11.36 -0.87 17.95
N ALA A 314 -11.88 0.36 18.14
CA ALA A 314 -11.07 1.57 18.11
C ALA A 314 -9.96 1.56 19.18
N GLN A 315 -10.25 1.09 20.40
CA GLN A 315 -9.25 0.96 21.48
C GLN A 315 -8.15 -0.05 21.12
N ALA A 316 -8.52 -1.20 20.55
CA ALA A 316 -7.55 -2.20 20.10
C ALA A 316 -6.62 -1.62 19.02
N PHE A 317 -7.17 -0.90 18.05
CA PHE A 317 -6.38 -0.27 17.00
C PHE A 317 -5.55 0.91 17.50
N ARG A 318 -6.03 1.70 18.47
CA ARG A 318 -5.21 2.71 19.15
C ARG A 318 -3.95 2.08 19.74
N ALA A 319 -4.08 0.94 20.42
CA ALA A 319 -2.94 0.21 20.97
C ALA A 319 -1.96 -0.27 19.88
N VAL A 320 -2.46 -0.73 18.72
CA VAL A 320 -1.61 -1.08 17.57
C VAL A 320 -0.87 0.15 17.04
N LEU A 321 -1.56 1.27 16.85
CA LEU A 321 -0.96 2.52 16.36
C LEU A 321 0.07 3.11 17.33
N ASP A 322 -0.11 2.92 18.64
CA ASP A 322 0.87 3.32 19.65
C ASP A 322 2.13 2.47 19.62
N LEU A 323 2.00 1.19 19.29
CA LEU A 323 3.12 0.25 19.13
C LEU A 323 3.87 0.46 17.81
N ALA A 324 3.14 0.66 16.71
CA ALA A 324 3.65 0.64 15.34
C ALA A 324 3.54 2.03 14.69
N LYS A 325 4.34 3.00 15.16
CA LYS A 325 4.26 4.41 14.74
C LYS A 325 4.92 4.73 13.41
#